data_AF-A0AAW5IAU7-F1
#
_entry.id   AF-A0AAW5IAU7-F1
#
_cell.length_a   1.000
_cell.length_b   1.000
_cell.length_c   1.000
_cell.angle_alpha   90.00
_cell.angle_beta   90.00
_cell.angle_gamma   90.00
#
_symmetry.space_group_name_H-M   'P 1'
#
loop_
_entity.id
_entity.type
_entity.pdbx_description
1 polymer ?
#
loop_
_entity_poly.entity_id
_entity_poly.type
_entity_poly.pdbx_seq_one_letter_code
_entity_poly.pdbx_strand_id
1 'polypeptide(L)'
;MLYKYNPSEYWFWPKCPIKILTGLNCPACGIQRFIHAALQGHLAKAYQYNYYLLYALPYFILVVISYYLPDCKTKTKMKNIFESNIAIGIYVTTFFIWFIVRNILNI
;
A
#
# COMPACT_ATOMS: atom_id res chain seq x y z
N MET A 1 3.75 10.80 14.00
CA MET A 1 2.52 11.59 13.75
C MET A 1 1.28 10.71 13.56
N LEU A 2 1.27 9.80 12.57
CA LEU A 2 0.14 8.89 12.31
C LEU A 2 -0.24 7.96 13.47
N TYR A 3 0.62 7.74 14.46
CA TYR A 3 0.23 7.02 15.68
C TYR A 3 -0.75 7.84 16.53
N LYS A 4 -0.48 9.14 16.74
CA LYS A 4 -1.24 9.99 17.67
C LYS A 4 -2.46 10.68 17.04
N TYR A 5 -2.39 11.04 15.75
CA TYR A 5 -3.42 11.82 15.08
C TYR A 5 -4.17 10.96 14.06
N ASN A 6 -5.50 10.86 14.22
CA ASN A 6 -6.37 10.13 13.30
C ASN A 6 -6.61 10.94 12.02
N PRO A 7 -6.20 10.45 10.83
CA PRO A 7 -6.42 11.11 9.54
C PRO A 7 -7.88 11.41 9.19
N SER A 8 -8.82 10.77 9.89
CA SER A 8 -10.27 10.90 9.66
C SER A 8 -10.91 12.01 10.48
N GLU A 9 -10.26 12.44 11.57
CA GLU A 9 -10.83 13.40 12.53
C GLU A 9 -10.43 14.85 12.23
N TYR A 10 -9.30 15.05 11.55
CA TYR A 10 -8.76 16.39 11.27
C TYR A 10 -9.01 16.81 9.82
N TRP A 11 -9.69 17.95 9.64
CA TRP A 11 -10.02 18.50 8.33
C TRP A 11 -8.79 18.90 7.50
N PHE A 12 -7.71 19.30 8.17
CA PHE A 12 -6.45 19.71 7.54
C PHE A 12 -5.57 18.52 7.12
N TRP A 13 -5.97 17.28 7.42
CA TRP A 13 -5.18 16.12 7.07
C TRP A 13 -5.14 15.93 5.54
N PRO A 14 -3.97 15.69 4.93
CA PRO A 14 -3.85 15.63 3.48
C PRO A 14 -4.70 14.49 2.91
N LYS A 15 -5.75 14.86 2.17
CA LYS A 15 -6.62 13.94 1.45
C LYS A 15 -5.94 13.49 0.16
N CYS A 16 -6.39 12.36 -0.39
CA CYS A 16 -5.83 11.84 -1.64
C CYS A 16 -6.10 12.84 -2.80
N PRO A 17 -5.05 13.38 -3.45
CA PRO A 17 -5.22 14.35 -4.53
C PRO A 17 -5.94 13.74 -5.73
N ILE A 18 -5.69 12.47 -6.04
CA ILE A 18 -6.37 11.75 -7.12
C ILE A 18 -7.87 11.71 -6.85
N LYS A 19 -8.29 11.33 -5.64
CA LYS A 19 -9.71 11.30 -5.28
C LYS A 19 -10.36 12.68 -5.33
N ILE A 20 -9.64 13.74 -4.95
CA ILE A 20 -10.15 15.12 -5.04
C ILE A 20 -10.29 15.55 -6.50
N LEU A 21 -9.32 15.22 -7.35
CA LEU A 21 -9.26 15.68 -8.74
C LEU A 21 -10.17 14.86 -9.68
N THR A 22 -10.24 13.54 -9.51
CA THR A 22 -10.95 12.64 -10.42
C THR A 22 -12.18 11.99 -9.82
N GLY A 23 -12.37 12.08 -8.49
CA GLY A 23 -13.41 11.34 -7.77
C GLY A 23 -13.09 9.85 -7.59
N LEU A 24 -12.05 9.32 -8.25
CA LEU A 24 -11.73 7.90 -8.24
C LEU A 24 -10.97 7.49 -6.98
N ASN A 25 -11.31 6.32 -6.44
CA ASN A 25 -10.57 5.70 -5.35
C ASN A 25 -9.32 5.03 -5.93
N CYS A 26 -8.16 5.67 -5.80
CA CYS A 26 -6.90 5.02 -6.15
C CYS A 26 -6.66 3.81 -5.23
N PRO A 27 -5.90 2.78 -5.67
CA PRO A 27 -5.69 1.57 -4.87
C PRO A 27 -4.90 1.84 -3.58
N ALA A 28 -4.20 2.98 -3.49
CA ALA A 28 -3.53 3.46 -2.28
C ALA A 28 -4.41 4.38 -1.39
N CYS A 29 -5.66 4.67 -1.78
CA CYS A 29 -6.59 5.44 -0.95
C CYS A 29 -6.80 4.73 0.39
N GLY A 30 -6.78 5.51 1.48
CA GLY A 30 -6.94 4.97 2.84
C GLY A 30 -5.65 4.48 3.49
N ILE A 31 -4.48 4.58 2.84
CA ILE A 31 -3.19 4.13 3.42
C ILE A 31 -2.88 4.77 4.77
N GLN A 32 -3.21 6.05 4.94
CA GLN A 32 -2.99 6.75 6.21
C GLN A 32 -3.87 6.19 7.33
N ARG A 33 -5.14 5.87 7.03
CA ARG A 33 -6.10 5.27 7.99
C ARG A 33 -5.72 3.83 8.30
N PHE A 34 -5.30 3.08 7.29
CA PHE A 34 -4.74 1.75 7.43
C PHE A 34 -3.54 1.77 8.38
N ILE A 35 -2.54 2.62 8.12
CA ILE A 35 -1.34 2.73 8.95
C ILE A 35 -1.69 3.17 10.37
N HIS A 36 -2.57 4.16 10.54
CA HIS A 36 -3.03 4.59 11.87
C HIS A 36 -3.66 3.42 12.65
N ALA A 37 -4.62 2.70 12.05
CA ALA A 37 -5.28 1.56 12.69
C ALA A 37 -4.31 0.40 12.97
N ALA A 38 -3.38 0.12 12.05
CA ALA A 38 -2.36 -0.91 12.23
C ALA A 38 -1.39 -0.56 13.37
N LEU A 39 -0.95 0.70 13.46
CA LEU A 39 -0.07 1.18 14.53
C LEU A 39 -0.77 1.18 15.91
N GLN A 40 -2.09 1.31 15.94
CA GLN A 40 -2.92 1.19 17.15
C GLN A 40 -3.22 -0.29 17.52
N GLY A 41 -2.72 -1.27 16.75
CA GLY A 41 -2.98 -2.69 16.97
C GLY A 41 -4.34 -3.18 16.47
N HIS A 42 -5.13 -2.33 15.82
CA HIS A 42 -6.44 -2.67 15.27
C HIS A 42 -6.35 -3.19 13.83
N LEU A 43 -5.76 -4.37 13.65
CA LEU A 43 -5.60 -4.99 12.33
C LEU A 43 -6.95 -5.21 11.61
N ALA A 44 -7.99 -5.62 12.35
CA ALA A 44 -9.34 -5.77 11.81
C ALA A 44 -9.88 -4.49 11.15
N LYS A 45 -9.68 -3.33 11.81
CA LYS A 45 -10.06 -2.02 11.26
C LYS A 45 -9.14 -1.61 10.11
N ALA A 46 -7.85 -1.93 10.18
CA ALA A 46 -6.91 -1.68 9.09
C ALA A 46 -7.39 -2.38 7.79
N TYR A 47 -7.82 -3.64 7.88
CA TYR A 47 -8.34 -4.39 6.71
C TYR A 47 -9.54 -3.70 6.06
N GLN A 48 -10.47 -3.17 6.85
CA GLN A 48 -11.65 -2.48 6.34
C GLN A 48 -11.30 -1.20 5.58
N TYR A 49 -10.17 -0.55 5.89
CA TYR A 49 -9.76 0.65 5.17
C TYR A 49 -9.19 0.35 3.79
N ASN A 50 -8.47 -0.77 3.62
CA ASN A 50 -7.89 -1.15 2.34
C ASN A 50 -7.38 -2.61 2.35
N TYR A 51 -8.11 -3.50 1.69
CA TYR A 51 -7.71 -4.91 1.55
C TYR A 51 -6.43 -5.09 0.74
N TYR A 52 -6.24 -4.28 -0.31
CA TYR A 52 -5.09 -4.39 -1.20
C TYR A 52 -3.78 -4.00 -0.54
N LEU A 53 -3.81 -3.07 0.43
CA LEU A 53 -2.61 -2.71 1.17
C LEU A 53 -2.02 -3.90 1.93
N LEU A 54 -2.84 -4.83 2.41
CA LEU A 54 -2.31 -6.02 3.08
C LEU A 54 -1.45 -6.89 2.15
N TYR A 55 -1.84 -6.98 0.88
CA TYR A 55 -1.08 -7.73 -0.13
C TYR A 55 0.13 -6.93 -0.63
N ALA A 56 -0.04 -5.62 -0.80
CA ALA A 56 1.00 -4.75 -1.33
C ALA A 56 2.11 -4.43 -0.31
N LEU A 57 1.79 -4.36 0.99
CA LEU A 57 2.74 -3.97 2.04
C LEU A 57 3.92 -4.94 2.15
N PRO A 58 3.75 -6.28 2.22
CA PRO A 58 4.86 -7.22 2.33
C PRO A 58 5.77 -7.16 1.12
N TYR A 59 5.21 -7.07 -0.10
CA TYR A 59 6.00 -6.93 -1.32
C TYR A 59 6.82 -5.63 -1.30
N PHE A 60 6.18 -4.51 -0.95
CA PHE A 60 6.88 -3.22 -0.84
C PHE A 60 7.98 -3.25 0.23
N ILE A 61 7.70 -3.82 1.41
CA ILE A 61 8.69 -3.97 2.49
C ILE A 61 9.87 -4.83 2.03
N LEU A 62 9.63 -5.94 1.33
CA LEU A 62 10.70 -6.81 0.83
C LEU A 62 11.58 -6.08 -0.19
N VAL A 63 11.00 -5.29 -1.09
CA VAL A 63 11.74 -4.46 -2.05
C VAL A 63 12.54 -3.36 -1.35
N VAL A 64 11.96 -2.71 -0.33
CA VAL A 64 12.66 -1.69 0.45
C VAL A 64 13.81 -2.32 1.24
N ILE A 65 13.59 -3.45 1.90
CA ILE A 65 14.63 -4.19 2.63
C ILE A 65 15.74 -4.63 1.68
N SER A 66 15.41 -5.15 0.49
CA SER A 66 16.41 -5.55 -0.50
C SER A 66 17.25 -4.38 -1.00
N TYR A 67 16.70 -3.16 -1.01
CA TYR A 67 17.44 -1.94 -1.35
C TYR A 67 18.45 -1.54 -0.25
N TYR A 68 18.03 -1.57 1.02
CA TYR A 68 18.87 -1.15 2.17
C TYR A 68 19.85 -2.23 2.67
N LEU A 69 19.66 -3.49 2.32
CA LEU A 69 20.58 -4.57 2.68
C LEU A 69 21.97 -4.35 2.02
N PRO A 70 23.08 -4.55 2.75
CA PRO A 70 24.43 -4.54 2.15
C PRO A 70 24.56 -5.64 1.09
N ASP A 71 25.45 -5.43 0.11
CA ASP A 71 25.63 -6.34 -1.03
C ASP A 71 26.17 -7.71 -0.60
N CYS A 72 25.25 -8.61 -0.26
CA CYS A 72 25.50 -10.00 0.06
C CYS A 72 25.07 -10.90 -1.11
N LYS A 73 25.69 -12.08 -1.29
CA LYS A 73 25.27 -13.09 -2.30
C LYS A 73 23.77 -13.44 -2.22
N THR A 74 23.18 -13.36 -1.03
CA THR A 74 21.74 -13.52 -0.77
C THR A 74 20.90 -12.36 -1.34
N LYS A 75 21.40 -11.11 -1.27
CA LYS A 75 20.76 -9.93 -1.86
C LYS A 75 20.64 -10.08 -3.37
N THR A 76 21.70 -10.49 -4.06
CA THR A 76 21.67 -10.67 -5.53
C THR A 76 20.67 -11.74 -5.96
N LYS A 77 20.57 -12.85 -5.21
CA LYS A 77 19.63 -13.94 -5.50
C LYS A 77 18.17 -13.54 -5.23
N MET A 78 17.91 -12.85 -4.12
CA MET A 78 16.58 -12.32 -3.80
C MET A 78 16.16 -11.21 -4.75
N LYS A 79 17.06 -10.26 -5.05
CA LYS A 79 16.84 -9.15 -5.97
C LYS A 79 16.49 -9.65 -7.37
N ASN A 80 17.18 -10.66 -7.91
CA ASN A 80 16.83 -11.22 -9.23
C ASN A 80 15.46 -11.90 -9.29
N ILE A 81 14.96 -12.48 -8.19
CA ILE A 81 13.64 -13.09 -8.16
C ILE A 81 12.55 -12.01 -8.03
N PHE A 82 12.73 -11.06 -7.10
CA PHE A 82 11.73 -10.03 -6.78
C PHE A 82 11.72 -8.83 -7.74
N GLU A 83 12.86 -8.48 -8.34
CA GLU A 83 12.99 -7.48 -9.41
C GLU A 83 12.91 -8.10 -10.81
N SER A 84 12.56 -9.38 -10.93
CA SER A 84 12.24 -9.93 -12.24
C SER A 84 11.11 -9.09 -12.86
N ASN A 85 11.23 -8.76 -14.16
CA ASN A 85 10.19 -8.04 -14.90
C ASN A 85 8.80 -8.71 -14.75
N ILE A 86 8.79 -10.02 -14.48
CA ILE A 86 7.60 -10.82 -14.22
C ILE A 86 6.96 -10.45 -12.87
N ALA A 87 7.73 -10.40 -11.78
CA ALA A 87 7.19 -10.06 -10.46
C ALA A 87 6.63 -8.62 -10.41
N ILE A 88 7.34 -7.67 -11.03
CA ILE A 88 6.87 -6.29 -11.18
C ILE A 88 5.60 -6.27 -12.05
N GLY A 89 5.58 -7.01 -13.17
CA GLY A 89 4.41 -7.12 -14.04
C GLY A 89 3.18 -7.68 -13.32
N ILE A 90 3.34 -8.73 -12.51
CA ILE A 90 2.26 -9.29 -11.70
C ILE A 90 1.74 -8.28 -10.67
N TYR A 91 2.64 -7.57 -9.99
CA TYR A 91 2.27 -6.56 -9.00
C TYR A 91 1.46 -5.41 -9.65
N VAL A 92 1.97 -4.87 -10.77
CA VAL A 92 1.32 -3.81 -11.55
C VAL A 92 -0.04 -4.28 -12.09
N THR A 93 -0.12 -5.50 -12.59
CA THR A 93 -1.39 -6.07 -13.08
C THR A 93 -2.41 -6.17 -11.96
N THR A 94 -2.01 -6.72 -10.80
CA THR A 94 -2.89 -6.81 -9.61
C THR A 94 -3.31 -5.42 -9.12
N PHE A 95 -2.42 -4.41 -9.21
CA PHE A 95 -2.72 -3.03 -8.86
C PHE A 95 -3.84 -2.44 -9.73
N PHE A 96 -3.76 -2.62 -11.06
CA PHE A 96 -4.79 -2.13 -11.98
C PHE A 96 -6.09 -2.91 -11.85
N ILE A 97 -6.03 -4.22 -11.66
CA ILE A 97 -7.22 -5.05 -11.39
C ILE A 97 -7.93 -4.53 -10.13
N TRP A 98 -7.19 -4.33 -9.03
CA TRP A 98 -7.79 -3.80 -7.80
C TRP A 98 -8.33 -2.39 -7.98
N PHE A 99 -7.65 -1.53 -8.74
CA PHE A 99 -8.15 -0.19 -9.04
C PHE A 99 -9.51 -0.24 -9.74
N ILE A 100 -9.68 -1.10 -10.74
CA ILE A 100 -10.96 -1.27 -11.44
C ILE A 100 -12.03 -1.82 -10.49
N VAL A 101 -11.74 -2.95 -9.81
CA VAL A 101 -12.67 -3.59 -8.86
C VAL A 101 -13.14 -2.62 -7.80
N ARG A 102 -12.22 -1.84 -7.22
CA ARG A 102 -12.51 -0.88 -6.17
C ARG A 102 -13.41 0.27 -6.63
N ASN A 103 -13.16 0.81 -7.82
CA ASN A 103 -14.01 1.88 -8.36
C ASN A 103 -15.38 1.38 -8.79
N ILE A 104 -15.50 0.12 -9.23
CA ILE A 104 -16.81 -0.50 -9.54
C ILE A 104 -17.59 -0.76 -8.25
N LEU A 105 -16.95 -1.33 -7.23
CA LEU A 105 -17.58 -1.68 -5.95
C LEU A 105 -17.74 -0.48 -5.00
N ASN A 106 -17.15 0.68 -5.31
CA ASN A 106 -17.13 1.88 -4.48
C ASN A 106 -16.62 1.66 -3.03
N ILE A 107 -15.71 0.70 -2.85
CA ILE A 107 -15.00 0.40 -1.59
C ILE A 107 -13.64 1.10 -1.50
#